data_AF-A0A2I2KK16-F1
#
_entry.id   AF-A0A2I2KK16-F1
#
_cell.length_a   1.000
_cell.length_b   1.000
_cell.length_c   1.000
_cell.angle_alpha   90.00
_cell.angle_beta   90.00
_cell.angle_gamma   90.00
#
_symmetry.space_group_name_H-M   'P 1'
#
loop_
_entity.id
_entity.type
_entity.pdbx_description
1 polymer ?
#
loop_
_entity_poly.entity_id
_entity_poly.type
_entity_poly.pdbx_seq_one_letter_code
_entity_poly.pdbx_strand_id
1 'polypeptide(L)'
;MEVPARVDMAGERGTRSAGLLGTRELRPIVVVAAFLVAILLGVGIGYATADRGSDAVTAAPTAPAAALTPAQRVPFWATSRHPGAGHQMVLTAEPDPTALRFALQWTVADRLKADGTGTVTAQQVKVVEGMYFGAVEGADAAQDEYWAIGRIEVPSLPTVTSGPYVWRRIGSGPWAILASGATACGQIPQPLLTVWKGQPPPCTA
;
A
#
# COMPACT_ATOMS: atom_id res chain seq x y z
N MET A 1 22.31 -24.50 -63.81
CA MET A 1 21.07 -23.94 -64.37
C MET A 1 20.29 -25.12 -64.93
N GLU A 2 19.09 -25.34 -64.37
CA GLU A 2 17.94 -26.11 -64.89
C GLU A 2 18.14 -27.53 -65.46
N VAL A 3 17.39 -28.60 -65.15
CA VAL A 3 16.18 -28.94 -64.37
C VAL A 3 16.22 -30.47 -64.14
N PRO A 4 15.70 -31.04 -63.04
CA PRO A 4 15.04 -32.35 -63.13
C PRO A 4 13.53 -32.17 -63.04
N ALA A 5 12.87 -32.57 -64.12
CA ALA A 5 11.43 -32.52 -64.29
C ALA A 5 10.75 -33.47 -63.28
N ARG A 6 9.68 -32.97 -62.66
CA ARG A 6 8.73 -33.78 -61.92
C ARG A 6 7.95 -34.67 -62.87
N VAL A 7 7.71 -35.92 -62.47
CA VAL A 7 6.56 -36.69 -62.93
C VAL A 7 5.88 -37.24 -61.68
N ASP A 8 4.68 -36.73 -61.46
CA ASP A 8 3.65 -37.22 -60.55
C ASP A 8 2.84 -38.30 -61.29
N MET A 9 2.44 -39.37 -60.62
CA MET A 9 1.25 -40.19 -60.96
C MET A 9 0.81 -41.05 -59.76
N ALA A 10 -0.12 -40.48 -58.98
CA ALA A 10 -1.51 -40.93 -58.80
C ALA A 10 -1.87 -42.42 -58.55
N GLY A 11 -2.80 -42.61 -57.60
CA GLY A 11 -3.72 -43.77 -57.53
C GLY A 11 -3.97 -44.31 -56.11
N GLU A 12 -4.64 -43.61 -55.19
CA GLU A 12 -6.11 -43.55 -54.98
C GLU A 12 -6.73 -44.61 -54.03
N ARG A 13 -7.78 -44.14 -53.32
CA ARG A 13 -8.82 -44.82 -52.50
C ARG A 13 -8.47 -44.98 -51.00
N GLY A 14 -9.27 -44.49 -50.04
CA GLY A 14 -10.58 -43.87 -50.07
C GLY A 14 -11.04 -43.36 -48.68
N THR A 15 -11.77 -42.26 -48.72
CA THR A 15 -12.86 -41.77 -47.85
C THR A 15 -13.14 -42.31 -46.43
N ARG A 16 -13.06 -41.36 -45.47
CA ARG A 16 -14.07 -40.95 -44.46
C ARG A 16 -14.47 -41.85 -43.27
N SER A 17 -14.10 -41.34 -42.09
CA SER A 17 -14.94 -40.91 -40.95
C SER A 17 -15.68 -41.91 -40.02
N ALA A 18 -15.47 -41.62 -38.73
CA ALA A 18 -16.38 -41.67 -37.58
C ALA A 18 -16.21 -42.84 -36.59
N GLY A 19 -16.10 -42.50 -35.29
CA GLY A 19 -16.38 -43.43 -34.20
C GLY A 19 -15.44 -43.33 -32.99
N LEU A 20 -15.49 -42.23 -32.25
CA LEU A 20 -15.08 -42.16 -30.85
C LEU A 20 -15.75 -43.27 -30.04
N LEU A 21 -14.98 -44.02 -29.24
CA LEU A 21 -15.45 -44.60 -27.98
C LEU A 21 -14.24 -45.08 -27.13
N GLY A 22 -14.06 -44.44 -25.97
CA GLY A 22 -13.53 -45.12 -24.78
C GLY A 22 -12.06 -44.93 -24.42
N THR A 23 -11.65 -43.74 -23.98
CA THR A 23 -10.58 -43.65 -22.96
C THR A 23 -11.14 -43.01 -21.69
N ARG A 24 -11.64 -43.87 -20.81
CA ARG A 24 -12.06 -43.55 -19.43
C ARG A 24 -10.84 -43.11 -18.60
N GLU A 25 -10.96 -41.93 -17.99
CA GLU A 25 -10.64 -41.63 -16.59
C GLU A 25 -9.22 -41.88 -16.02
N LEU A 26 -8.15 -41.69 -16.79
CA LEU A 26 -6.78 -41.63 -16.21
C LEU A 26 -6.11 -40.25 -16.31
N ARG A 27 -6.73 -39.28 -17.00
CA ARG A 27 -6.16 -37.94 -17.16
C ARG A 27 -6.20 -37.03 -15.92
N PRO A 28 -7.19 -37.05 -15.01
CA PRO A 28 -7.18 -36.12 -13.87
C PRO A 28 -6.16 -36.51 -12.80
N ILE A 29 -5.91 -37.80 -12.57
CA ILE A 29 -4.95 -38.27 -11.55
C ILE A 29 -3.51 -37.91 -11.93
N VAL A 30 -3.16 -38.00 -13.22
CA VAL A 30 -1.81 -37.61 -13.70
C VAL A 30 -1.58 -36.11 -13.54
N VAL A 31 -2.62 -35.27 -13.71
CA VAL A 31 -2.54 -33.82 -13.49
C VAL A 31 -2.38 -33.50 -12.00
N VAL A 32 -3.13 -34.16 -11.11
CA VAL A 32 -3.01 -33.97 -9.66
C VAL A 32 -1.65 -34.44 -9.15
N ALA A 33 -1.16 -35.59 -9.64
CA ALA A 33 0.17 -36.09 -9.29
C ALA A 33 1.29 -35.15 -9.78
N ALA A 34 1.19 -34.63 -11.01
CA ALA A 34 2.14 -33.65 -11.53
C ALA A 34 2.11 -32.33 -10.73
N PHE A 35 0.93 -31.89 -10.30
CA PHE A 35 0.79 -30.68 -9.47
C PHE A 35 1.40 -30.87 -8.08
N LEU A 36 1.21 -32.04 -7.46
CA LEU A 36 1.83 -32.36 -6.16
C LEU A 36 3.35 -32.48 -6.29
N VAL A 37 3.86 -33.08 -7.37
CA VAL A 37 5.30 -33.14 -7.65
C VAL A 37 5.86 -31.74 -7.92
N ALA A 38 5.13 -30.87 -8.61
CA ALA A 38 5.54 -29.48 -8.83
C ALA A 38 5.51 -28.65 -7.55
N ILE A 39 4.53 -28.86 -6.65
CA ILE A 39 4.48 -28.22 -5.33
C ILE A 39 5.65 -28.72 -4.47
N LEU A 40 5.93 -30.01 -4.45
CA LEU A 40 7.06 -30.58 -3.70
C LEU A 40 8.41 -30.12 -4.25
N LEU A 41 8.54 -29.97 -5.58
CA LEU A 41 9.71 -29.35 -6.21
C LEU A 41 9.81 -27.86 -5.89
N GLY A 42 8.70 -27.11 -5.90
CA GLY A 42 8.68 -25.69 -5.52
C GLY A 42 9.04 -25.46 -4.05
N VAL A 43 8.52 -26.30 -3.14
CA VAL A 43 8.86 -26.29 -1.71
C VAL A 43 10.30 -26.75 -1.49
N GLY A 44 10.76 -27.77 -2.20
CA GLY A 44 12.13 -28.27 -2.12
C GLY A 44 13.17 -27.27 -2.64
N ILE A 45 12.88 -26.58 -3.75
CA ILE A 45 13.70 -25.46 -4.25
C ILE A 45 13.67 -24.32 -3.24
N GLY A 46 12.49 -23.95 -2.71
CA GLY A 46 12.34 -22.91 -1.69
C GLY A 46 13.13 -23.18 -0.40
N TYR A 47 13.23 -24.45 0.02
CA TYR A 47 14.03 -24.86 1.19
C TYR A 47 15.53 -24.99 0.89
N ALA A 48 15.90 -25.40 -0.33
CA ALA A 48 17.29 -25.57 -0.74
C ALA A 48 17.97 -24.26 -1.17
N THR A 49 17.21 -23.25 -1.60
CA THR A 49 17.71 -21.90 -1.93
C THR A 49 17.64 -20.93 -0.74
N ALA A 50 17.15 -21.38 0.42
CA ALA A 50 17.01 -20.52 1.60
C ALA A 50 18.33 -20.13 2.27
N ASP A 51 19.49 -20.64 1.84
CA ASP A 51 20.76 -20.34 2.52
C ASP A 51 22.02 -20.29 1.64
N ARG A 52 21.92 -19.81 0.39
CA ARG A 52 23.14 -19.47 -0.38
C ARG A 52 22.96 -18.22 -1.24
N GLY A 53 23.70 -17.18 -0.88
CA GLY A 53 24.20 -16.18 -1.82
C GLY A 53 23.39 -14.90 -1.89
N SER A 54 23.70 -13.97 -0.99
CA SER A 54 24.27 -12.66 -1.34
C SER A 54 23.85 -12.03 -2.68
N ASP A 55 22.57 -11.77 -2.86
CA ASP A 55 22.16 -10.51 -3.47
C ASP A 55 21.62 -9.64 -2.36
N ALA A 56 22.38 -8.60 -2.02
CA ALA A 56 21.84 -7.47 -1.31
C ALA A 56 20.79 -6.82 -2.23
N VAL A 57 19.59 -7.39 -2.24
CA VAL A 57 18.39 -6.58 -2.32
C VAL A 57 18.54 -5.66 -1.12
N THR A 58 19.01 -4.44 -1.38
CA THR A 58 18.91 -3.35 -0.43
C THR A 58 17.43 -3.27 -0.10
N ALA A 59 17.03 -3.94 0.98
CA ALA A 59 15.72 -3.76 1.56
C ALA A 59 15.58 -2.26 1.70
N ALA A 60 14.58 -1.67 1.02
CA ALA A 60 14.22 -0.29 1.28
C ALA A 60 14.17 -0.15 2.80
N PRO A 61 14.78 0.88 3.40
CA PRO A 61 14.74 1.04 4.85
C PRO A 61 13.28 1.24 5.25
N THR A 62 12.59 0.14 5.54
CA THR A 62 11.21 0.09 6.01
C THR A 62 11.25 0.58 7.44
N ALA A 63 10.40 1.55 7.77
CA ALA A 63 10.22 1.95 9.15
C ALA A 63 9.85 0.69 9.94
N PRO A 64 10.41 0.50 11.14
CA PRO A 64 9.83 -0.48 12.04
C PRO A 64 8.35 -0.10 12.24
N ALA A 65 7.44 -1.07 12.21
CA ALA A 65 6.00 -0.82 12.36
C ALA A 65 5.67 0.05 13.60
N ALA A 66 6.50 -0.05 14.65
CA ALA A 66 6.45 0.80 15.84
C ALA A 66 6.62 2.31 15.54
N ALA A 67 7.50 2.68 14.61
CA ALA A 67 7.70 4.09 14.22
C ALA A 67 6.49 4.67 13.47
N LEU A 68 5.64 3.83 12.87
CA LEU A 68 4.40 4.24 12.21
C LEU A 68 3.18 4.17 13.12
N THR A 69 3.31 3.59 14.31
CA THR A 69 2.22 3.36 15.27
C THR A 69 2.52 4.01 16.63
N PRO A 70 2.87 5.31 16.67
CA PRO A 70 3.14 5.98 17.93
C PRO A 70 1.95 5.85 18.89
N ALA A 71 2.24 5.68 20.17
CA ALA A 71 1.23 5.63 21.21
C ALA A 71 0.42 6.92 21.21
N GLN A 72 -0.89 6.79 21.34
CA GLN A 72 -1.82 7.91 21.43
C GLN A 72 -2.52 7.89 22.77
N ARG A 73 -3.00 9.06 23.18
CA ARG A 73 -3.81 9.18 24.37
C ARG A 73 -5.10 8.35 24.21
N VAL A 74 -5.55 7.73 25.29
CA VAL A 74 -6.89 7.13 25.35
C VAL A 74 -7.92 8.23 25.12
N PRO A 75 -8.78 8.12 24.09
CA PRO A 75 -9.73 9.18 23.79
C PRO A 75 -10.78 9.31 24.88
N PHE A 76 -11.25 10.53 25.14
CA PHE A 76 -12.26 10.79 26.18
C PHE A 76 -13.62 10.16 25.83
N TRP A 77 -13.90 9.91 24.56
CA TRP A 77 -15.11 9.22 24.09
C TRP A 77 -15.05 7.70 24.25
N ALA A 78 -13.93 7.13 24.71
CA ALA A 78 -13.75 5.68 24.83
C ALA A 78 -14.83 4.99 25.69
N THR A 79 -15.39 5.70 26.67
CA THR A 79 -16.42 5.20 27.59
C THR A 79 -17.85 5.57 27.17
N SER A 80 -18.02 6.44 26.18
CA SER A 80 -19.31 6.92 25.70
C SER A 80 -19.21 7.32 24.23
N ARG A 81 -19.44 6.36 23.34
CA ARG A 81 -19.22 6.50 21.89
C ARG A 81 -20.47 6.97 21.15
N HIS A 82 -20.27 7.83 20.16
CA HIS A 82 -21.22 8.24 19.13
C HIS A 82 -20.55 8.05 17.76
N PRO A 83 -20.66 6.84 17.16
CA PRO A 83 -19.95 6.53 15.92
C PRO A 83 -20.20 7.56 14.81
N GLY A 84 -19.14 7.99 14.15
CA GLY A 84 -19.16 9.04 13.13
C GLY A 84 -18.99 10.47 13.68
N ALA A 85 -18.99 10.69 15.00
CA ALA A 85 -18.72 12.00 15.57
C ALA A 85 -17.26 12.43 15.35
N GLY A 86 -17.05 13.70 14.97
CA GLY A 86 -15.72 14.27 14.78
C GLY A 86 -15.20 14.90 16.07
N HIS A 87 -13.88 14.84 16.28
CA HIS A 87 -13.19 15.44 17.41
C HIS A 87 -11.96 16.18 16.95
N GLN A 88 -11.84 17.44 17.37
CA GLN A 88 -10.59 18.16 17.25
C GLN A 88 -9.62 17.65 18.33
N MET A 89 -8.42 17.28 17.90
CA MET A 89 -7.35 16.87 18.79
C MET A 89 -6.21 17.89 18.73
N VAL A 90 -5.41 17.94 19.79
CA VAL A 90 -4.25 18.82 19.88
C VAL A 90 -3.01 17.95 19.87
N LEU A 91 -2.20 18.06 18.82
CA LEU A 91 -1.00 17.24 18.66
C LEU A 91 -0.07 17.30 19.89
N THR A 92 0.13 18.48 20.47
CA THR A 92 0.98 18.66 21.65
C THR A 92 0.40 18.09 22.94
N ALA A 93 -0.87 17.66 22.93
CA ALA A 93 -1.49 16.94 24.03
C ALA A 93 -1.28 15.41 23.92
N GLU A 94 -0.75 14.91 22.81
CA GLU A 94 -0.41 13.49 22.68
C GLU A 94 0.77 13.10 23.59
N PRO A 95 0.88 11.82 24.01
CA PRO A 95 1.95 11.37 24.88
C PRO A 95 3.35 11.57 24.27
N ASP A 96 3.47 11.38 22.96
CA ASP A 96 4.71 11.62 22.22
C ASP A 96 4.44 12.37 20.89
N PRO A 97 4.37 13.71 20.93
CA PRO A 97 4.11 14.51 19.74
C PRO A 97 5.27 14.48 18.75
N THR A 98 6.49 14.12 19.19
CA THR A 98 7.67 14.05 18.34
C THR A 98 7.64 12.76 17.52
N ALA A 99 7.38 11.62 18.17
CA ALA A 99 7.20 10.35 17.47
C ALA A 99 6.01 10.40 16.50
N LEU A 100 4.92 11.07 16.86
CA LEU A 100 3.80 11.26 15.93
C LEU A 100 4.20 12.04 14.68
N ARG A 101 4.87 13.19 14.82
CA ARG A 101 5.38 13.92 13.65
C ARG A 101 6.37 13.08 12.84
N PHE A 102 7.25 12.35 13.50
CA PHE A 102 8.24 11.51 12.85
C PHE A 102 7.59 10.38 12.04
N ALA A 103 6.52 9.77 12.54
CA ALA A 103 5.72 8.79 11.81
C ALA A 103 5.19 9.38 10.48
N LEU A 104 4.60 10.57 10.53
CA LEU A 104 4.05 11.25 9.35
C LEU A 104 5.16 11.64 8.36
N GLN A 105 6.27 12.19 8.85
CA GLN A 105 7.45 12.52 8.05
C GLN A 105 8.03 11.29 7.35
N TRP A 106 8.03 10.14 8.04
CA TRP A 106 8.51 8.90 7.46
C TRP A 106 7.65 8.45 6.28
N THR A 107 6.31 8.49 6.39
CA THR A 107 5.42 8.10 5.28
C THR A 107 5.66 8.94 4.03
N VAL A 108 6.01 10.22 4.19
CA VAL A 108 6.36 11.11 3.09
C VAL A 108 7.70 10.72 2.48
N ALA A 109 8.73 10.55 3.32
CA ALA A 109 10.05 10.16 2.85
C ALA A 109 10.01 8.83 2.08
N ASP A 110 9.21 7.87 2.55
CA ASP A 110 9.02 6.58 1.88
C ASP A 110 8.30 6.72 0.54
N ARG A 111 7.22 7.49 0.49
CA ARG A 111 6.53 7.81 -0.78
C ARG A 111 7.45 8.50 -1.78
N LEU A 112 8.25 9.47 -1.33
CA LEU A 112 9.20 10.18 -2.18
C LEU A 112 10.28 9.25 -2.75
N LYS A 113 10.79 8.30 -1.95
CA LYS A 113 11.70 7.26 -2.44
C LYS A 113 11.03 6.38 -3.50
N ALA A 114 9.79 5.96 -3.25
CA ALA A 114 9.03 5.14 -4.19
C ALA A 114 8.77 5.86 -5.52
N ASP A 115 8.55 7.18 -5.46
CA ASP A 115 8.38 8.06 -6.62
C ASP A 115 9.72 8.39 -7.34
N GLY A 116 10.84 7.79 -6.91
CA GLY A 116 12.14 7.89 -7.57
C GLY A 116 13.00 9.08 -7.15
N THR A 117 12.60 9.86 -6.14
CA THR A 117 13.30 11.09 -5.72
C THR A 117 14.51 10.85 -4.79
N GLY A 118 15.16 9.68 -4.88
CA GLY A 118 16.40 9.38 -4.16
C GLY A 118 16.25 9.30 -2.63
N THR A 119 17.38 9.45 -1.90
CA THR A 119 17.56 9.13 -0.47
C THR A 119 16.95 10.15 0.50
N VAL A 120 15.71 10.57 0.30
CA VAL A 120 15.01 11.44 1.26
C VAL A 120 14.79 10.68 2.57
N THR A 121 15.20 11.25 3.68
CA THR A 121 14.99 10.69 5.02
C THR A 121 13.85 11.41 5.74
N ALA A 122 13.23 10.75 6.72
CA ALA A 122 12.18 11.36 7.52
C ALA A 122 12.63 12.68 8.18
N GLN A 123 13.89 12.76 8.63
CA GLN A 123 14.44 13.98 9.23
C GLN A 123 14.54 15.17 8.26
N GLN A 124 14.61 14.90 6.95
CA GLN A 124 14.66 15.94 5.92
C GLN A 124 13.27 16.49 5.56
N VAL A 125 12.20 15.77 5.92
CA VAL A 125 10.82 16.22 5.74
C VAL A 125 10.42 17.10 6.93
N LYS A 126 10.11 18.36 6.68
CA LYS A 126 9.56 19.29 7.68
C LYS A 126 8.07 19.44 7.46
N VAL A 127 7.30 19.61 8.55
CA VAL A 127 5.90 20.05 8.46
C VAL A 127 5.87 21.52 8.82
N VAL A 128 5.51 22.38 7.87
CA VAL A 128 5.82 23.83 7.93
C VAL A 128 4.62 24.73 8.13
N GLU A 129 3.41 24.25 7.85
CA GLU A 129 2.18 24.97 8.13
C GLU A 129 1.29 24.13 9.04
N GLY A 130 0.90 24.72 10.17
CA GLY A 130 0.13 24.14 11.28
C GLY A 130 -0.54 22.80 10.96
N MET A 131 -0.08 21.74 11.62
CA MET A 131 -0.68 20.43 11.48
C MET A 131 -2.03 20.39 12.17
N TYR A 132 -3.09 20.12 11.41
CA TYR A 132 -4.42 19.85 11.95
C TYR A 132 -4.52 18.38 12.31
N PHE A 133 -5.07 18.11 13.49
CA PHE A 133 -5.15 16.78 14.05
C PHE A 133 -6.55 16.55 14.62
N GLY A 134 -7.08 15.35 14.42
CA GLY A 134 -8.43 15.03 14.87
C GLY A 134 -8.74 13.55 14.73
N ALA A 135 -9.92 13.17 15.19
CA ALA A 135 -10.43 11.82 15.06
C ALA A 135 -11.92 11.80 14.66
N VAL A 136 -12.33 10.72 14.03
CA VAL A 136 -13.74 10.34 13.86
C VAL A 136 -13.97 9.09 14.71
N GLU A 137 -14.99 9.14 15.56
CA GLU A 137 -15.34 8.03 16.44
C GLU A 137 -15.75 6.79 15.63
N GLY A 138 -15.14 5.66 15.94
CA GLY A 138 -15.57 4.34 15.48
C GLY A 138 -16.59 3.70 16.42
N ALA A 139 -17.19 2.59 15.99
CA ALA A 139 -18.04 1.77 16.86
C ALA A 139 -17.27 1.23 18.07
N ASP A 140 -15.96 1.03 17.92
CA ASP A 140 -15.02 0.62 18.95
C ASP A 140 -13.64 1.26 18.71
N ALA A 141 -12.69 0.95 19.60
CA ALA A 141 -11.33 1.50 19.52
C ALA A 141 -10.53 1.03 18.30
N ALA A 142 -10.87 -0.13 17.72
CA ALA A 142 -10.23 -0.62 16.51
C ALA A 142 -10.75 0.09 15.25
N GLN A 143 -11.91 0.74 15.34
CA GLN A 143 -12.53 1.49 14.25
C GLN A 143 -12.40 3.01 14.36
N ASP A 144 -11.81 3.53 15.44
CA ASP A 144 -11.53 4.97 15.57
C ASP A 144 -10.61 5.41 14.42
N GLU A 145 -11.00 6.44 13.66
CA GLU A 145 -10.17 6.97 12.59
C GLU A 145 -9.45 8.23 13.06
N TYR A 146 -8.13 8.21 13.06
CA TYR A 146 -7.30 9.36 13.37
C TYR A 146 -6.81 10.01 12.08
N TRP A 147 -6.84 11.34 12.05
CA TRP A 147 -6.56 12.13 10.86
C TRP A 147 -5.55 13.22 11.17
N ALA A 148 -4.63 13.42 10.24
CA ALA A 148 -3.69 14.53 10.28
C ALA A 148 -3.64 15.21 8.91
N ILE A 149 -3.48 16.53 8.88
CA ILE A 149 -3.34 17.32 7.66
C ILE A 149 -2.27 18.38 7.88
N GLY A 150 -1.42 18.62 6.88
CA GLY A 150 -0.40 19.65 6.95
C GLY A 150 0.29 19.84 5.61
N ARG A 151 1.08 20.92 5.50
CA ARG A 151 2.02 21.10 4.38
C ARG A 151 3.41 20.65 4.79
N ILE A 152 4.11 20.05 3.84
CA ILE A 152 5.47 19.59 4.06
C ILE A 152 6.45 20.43 3.27
N GLU A 153 7.69 20.45 3.74
CA GLU A 153 8.83 20.95 3.02
C GLU A 153 9.95 19.91 3.04
N VAL A 154 10.60 19.76 1.89
CA VAL A 154 11.81 18.98 1.71
C VAL A 154 12.77 19.94 1.02
N PRO A 155 13.76 20.51 1.73
CA PRO A 155 14.60 21.59 1.18
C PRO A 155 15.31 21.22 -0.13
N SER A 156 15.62 19.94 -0.33
CA SER A 156 16.23 19.43 -1.57
C SER A 156 15.26 19.22 -2.73
N LEU A 157 13.94 19.32 -2.51
CA LEU A 157 12.87 19.01 -3.48
C LEU A 157 11.72 20.03 -3.43
N PRO A 158 11.96 21.32 -3.73
CA PRO A 158 10.97 22.39 -3.57
C PRO A 158 9.74 22.27 -4.50
N THR A 159 9.83 21.49 -5.58
CA THR A 159 8.71 21.25 -6.50
C THR A 159 7.69 20.26 -5.96
N VAL A 160 8.07 19.43 -4.97
CA VAL A 160 7.23 18.36 -4.42
C VAL A 160 6.45 18.81 -3.17
N THR A 161 6.67 20.05 -2.74
CA THR A 161 6.30 20.57 -1.42
C THR A 161 5.15 21.58 -1.44
N SER A 162 4.50 21.79 -2.59
CA SER A 162 3.53 22.88 -2.77
C SER A 162 2.09 22.56 -2.33
N GLY A 163 1.78 21.32 -1.93
CA GLY A 163 0.41 20.89 -1.63
C GLY A 163 0.22 20.26 -0.25
N PRO A 164 -1.03 20.22 0.25
CA PRO A 164 -1.35 19.56 1.51
C PRO A 164 -1.17 18.05 1.41
N TYR A 165 -0.83 17.45 2.53
CA TYR A 165 -0.80 16.01 2.75
C TYR A 165 -1.89 15.66 3.76
N VAL A 166 -2.63 14.59 3.48
CA VAL A 166 -3.66 14.05 4.36
C VAL A 166 -3.26 12.64 4.75
N TRP A 167 -3.16 12.42 6.06
CA TRP A 167 -2.85 11.14 6.65
C TRP A 167 -4.05 10.59 7.41
N ARG A 168 -4.15 9.26 7.40
CA ARG A 168 -5.13 8.52 8.19
C ARG A 168 -4.49 7.35 8.89
N ARG A 169 -4.98 7.06 10.09
CA ARG A 169 -4.74 5.85 10.86
C ARG A 169 -6.09 5.30 11.32
N ILE A 170 -6.26 3.98 11.33
CA ILE A 170 -7.45 3.32 11.88
C ILE A 170 -7.03 2.54 13.12
N GLY A 171 -7.70 2.79 14.24
CA GLY A 171 -7.40 2.24 15.55
C GLY A 171 -5.93 2.35 15.91
N SER A 172 -5.31 1.22 16.23
CA SER A 172 -3.88 1.13 16.53
C SER A 172 -2.97 0.92 15.31
N GLY A 173 -3.54 0.85 14.09
CA GLY A 173 -2.81 0.59 12.84
C GLY A 173 -1.79 1.69 12.46
N PRO A 174 -0.99 1.48 11.40
CA PRO A 174 0.01 2.47 10.99
C PRO A 174 -0.63 3.71 10.38
N TRP A 175 0.05 4.85 10.52
CA TRP A 175 -0.25 6.04 9.71
C TRP A 175 0.04 5.78 8.24
N ALA A 176 -0.87 6.20 7.37
CA ALA A 176 -0.72 6.14 5.92
C ALA A 176 -1.09 7.49 5.29
N ILE A 177 -0.42 7.85 4.19
CA ILE A 177 -0.85 8.96 3.35
C ILE A 177 -2.07 8.50 2.57
N LEU A 178 -3.20 9.15 2.77
CA LEU A 178 -4.42 8.89 2.00
C LEU A 178 -4.40 9.67 0.69
N ALA A 179 -3.96 10.93 0.73
CA ALA A 179 -3.82 11.78 -0.45
C ALA A 179 -2.81 12.91 -0.22
N SER A 180 -2.32 13.48 -1.32
CA SER A 180 -1.45 14.66 -1.34
C SER A 180 -1.74 15.55 -2.54
N GLY A 181 -1.38 16.83 -2.45
CA GLY A 181 -1.61 17.80 -3.53
C GLY A 181 -3.00 18.43 -3.54
N ALA A 182 -3.40 18.99 -4.68
CA ALA A 182 -4.62 19.80 -4.81
C ALA A 182 -5.93 19.08 -4.43
N THR A 183 -5.97 17.75 -4.57
CA THR A 183 -7.17 16.94 -4.29
C THR A 183 -7.18 16.38 -2.86
N ALA A 184 -6.11 16.56 -2.08
CA ALA A 184 -5.96 15.89 -0.80
C ALA A 184 -7.06 16.26 0.20
N CYS A 185 -7.42 17.54 0.23
CA CYS A 185 -8.44 18.07 1.14
C CYS A 185 -9.85 17.56 0.86
N GLY A 186 -10.11 17.01 -0.34
CA GLY A 186 -11.38 16.34 -0.64
C GLY A 186 -11.56 15.00 0.09
N GLN A 187 -10.50 14.48 0.71
CA GLN A 187 -10.55 13.22 1.47
C GLN A 187 -10.92 13.42 2.95
N ILE A 188 -11.04 14.66 3.41
CA ILE A 188 -11.30 14.96 4.83
C ILE A 188 -12.77 14.63 5.16
N PRO A 189 -13.04 13.83 6.20
CA PRO A 189 -14.40 13.56 6.63
C PRO A 189 -15.15 14.83 7.04
N GLN A 190 -16.43 14.92 6.65
CA GLN A 190 -17.29 16.05 7.03
C GLN A 190 -17.36 16.32 8.56
N PRO A 191 -17.47 15.29 9.43
CA PRO A 191 -17.45 15.51 10.87
C PRO A 191 -16.22 16.28 11.37
N LEU A 192 -15.06 16.07 10.74
CA LEU A 192 -13.83 16.80 11.06
C LEU A 192 -13.86 18.25 10.55
N LEU A 193 -14.34 18.47 9.32
CA LEU A 193 -14.53 19.83 8.80
C LEU A 193 -15.49 20.64 9.69
N THR A 194 -16.52 20.00 10.22
CA THR A 194 -17.47 20.64 11.15
C THR A 194 -16.77 21.10 12.42
N VAL A 195 -16.01 20.23 13.10
CA VAL A 195 -15.33 20.60 14.35
C VAL A 195 -14.16 21.56 14.14
N TRP A 196 -13.49 21.51 12.99
CA TRP A 196 -12.46 22.48 12.61
C TRP A 196 -13.02 23.79 12.07
N LYS A 197 -14.35 23.95 12.05
CA LYS A 197 -15.06 25.15 11.60
C LYS A 197 -14.80 25.51 10.12
N GLY A 198 -14.66 24.50 9.27
CA GLY A 198 -14.47 24.64 7.83
C GLY A 198 -13.19 23.97 7.32
N GLN A 199 -12.71 24.44 6.18
CA GLN A 199 -11.45 23.96 5.60
C GLN A 199 -10.26 24.46 6.41
N PRO A 200 -9.34 23.56 6.83
CA PRO A 200 -8.17 23.98 7.58
C PRO A 200 -7.17 24.75 6.68
N PRO A 201 -6.36 25.67 7.22
CA PRO A 201 -5.38 26.48 6.49
C PRO A 201 -4.50 25.73 5.47
N PRO A 202 -4.00 24.50 5.72
CA PRO A 202 -3.25 23.77 4.69
C PRO A 202 -4.03 23.55 3.38
N CYS A 203 -5.36 23.56 3.46
CA CYS A 203 -6.30 23.39 2.35
C CYS A 203 -6.75 24.71 1.70
N THR A 204 -6.43 25.86 2.30
CA THR A 204 -6.71 27.17 1.71
C THR A 204 -5.44 27.65 1.02
N ALA A 205 -5.50 27.81 -0.31
CA ALA A 205 -4.40 28.31 -1.12
C ALA A 205 -4.23 29.82 -0.95
#